data_AF-A0A2A5T1C1-F1
#
_entry.id   AF-A0A2A5T1C1-F1
#
_cell.length_a   1.000
_cell.length_b   1.000
_cell.length_c   1.000
_cell.angle_alpha   90.00
_cell.angle_beta   90.00
_cell.angle_gamma   90.00
#
_symmetry.space_group_name_H-M   'P 1'
#
loop_
_entity.id
_entity.type
_entity.pdbx_description
1 polymer ?
#
loop_
_entity_poly.entity_id
_entity_poly.type
_entity_poly.pdbx_seq_one_letter_code
_entity_poly.pdbx_strand_id
1 'polypeptide(L)' 'MSTTSTRLSFLHGEKYLISSGIKQRNKLSCLSVSEVMTIVIVFHQSGYRDLKTYYIHFVCHYFTIRQS' A
#
# COMPACT_ATOMS: atom_id res chain seq x y z
N MET A 1 7.05 1.62 27.34
CA MET A 1 7.33 1.39 25.89
C MET A 1 6.57 2.42 25.06
N SER A 2 7.23 2.93 24.03
CA SER A 2 7.05 4.25 23.39
C SER A 2 5.87 4.38 22.41
N THR A 3 4.66 4.70 22.88
CA THR A 3 3.50 4.98 22.00
C THR A 3 3.37 6.45 21.58
N THR A 4 4.04 7.39 22.27
CA THR A 4 3.93 8.84 22.00
C THR A 4 4.83 9.30 20.85
N SER A 5 5.95 8.60 20.59
CA SER A 5 6.94 8.98 19.57
C SER A 5 6.41 8.78 18.14
N THR A 6 5.67 7.69 17.91
CA THR A 6 5.12 7.34 16.59
C THR A 6 4.02 8.30 16.12
N ARG A 7 3.27 8.93 17.04
CA ARG A 7 2.26 9.95 16.69
C ARG A 7 2.87 11.29 16.31
N LEU A 8 4.00 11.67 16.92
CA LEU A 8 4.69 12.93 16.63
C LEU A 8 5.43 12.88 15.28
N SER A 9 6.01 11.75 14.91
CA SER A 9 6.61 11.57 13.58
C SER A 9 5.58 11.56 12.44
N PHE A 10 4.39 11.00 12.68
CA PHE A 10 3.29 10.98 11.70
C PHE A 10 2.76 12.39 11.37
N LEU A 11 2.66 13.28 12.37
CA LEU A 11 2.17 14.65 12.18
C LEU A 11 3.18 15.57 11.49
N HIS A 12 4.48 15.30 11.61
CA HIS A 12 5.52 16.12 10.99
C HIS A 12 5.55 15.94 9.47
N GLY A 13 5.38 14.70 8.97
CA GLY A 13 5.37 14.38 7.54
C GLY A 13 4.17 14.97 6.78
N GLU A 14 2.98 14.99 7.39
CA GLU A 14 1.75 15.52 6.77
C GLU A 14 1.85 17.03 6.45
N LYS A 15 2.45 17.81 7.35
CA LYS A 15 2.62 19.26 7.16
C LYS A 15 3.52 19.58 5.95
N TYR A 16 4.56 18.78 5.73
CA TYR A 16 5.46 18.90 4.59
C TYR A 16 4.79 18.49 3.28
N LEU A 17 3.96 17.44 3.28
CA LEU A 17 3.23 17.00 2.09
C LEU A 17 2.18 18.03 1.65
N ILE A 18 1.49 18.67 2.61
CA ILE A 18 0.53 19.74 2.35
C ILE A 18 1.24 20.99 1.81
N SER A 19 2.39 21.39 2.38
CA SER A 19 3.13 22.58 1.94
C SER A 19 3.83 22.39 0.59
N SER A 20 4.27 21.17 0.27
CA SER A 20 4.91 20.84 -1.01
C SER A 20 3.91 20.59 -2.15
N GLY A 21 2.61 20.54 -1.85
CA GLY A 21 1.57 20.23 -2.83
C GLY A 21 1.53 18.76 -3.27
N ILE A 22 2.30 17.89 -2.63
CA ILE A 22 2.40 16.47 -2.99
C ILE A 22 1.23 15.71 -2.37
N LYS A 23 0.24 15.37 -3.20
CA LYS A 23 -0.93 14.58 -2.78
C LYS A 23 -0.56 13.09 -2.69
N GLN A 24 -0.21 12.63 -1.48
CA GLN A 24 0.10 11.22 -1.21
C GLN A 24 -1.10 10.51 -0.56
N ARG A 25 -1.40 9.28 -0.98
CA ARG A 25 -2.50 8.48 -0.43
C ARG A 25 -2.04 7.77 0.85
N ASN A 26 -2.45 8.25 2.01
CA ASN A 26 -2.13 7.65 3.31
C ASN A 26 -3.15 6.56 3.71
N LYS A 27 -3.22 5.47 2.94
CA LYS A 27 -4.03 4.29 3.31
C LYS A 27 -3.11 3.15 3.72
N LEU A 28 -3.18 2.76 5.00
CA LEU A 28 -2.57 1.54 5.49
C LEU A 28 -3.08 0.34 4.67
N SER A 29 -2.18 -0.37 4.01
CA SER A 29 -2.50 -1.65 3.37
C SER A 29 -2.69 -2.69 4.46
N CYS A 30 -3.87 -3.30 4.55
CA CYS A 30 -4.16 -4.38 5.50
C CYS A 30 -3.54 -5.73 5.10
N LEU A 31 -2.56 -5.74 4.20
CA LEU A 31 -1.93 -6.96 3.70
C LEU A 31 -0.84 -7.41 4.67
N SER A 32 -0.90 -8.66 5.08
CA SER A 32 0.18 -9.37 5.74
C SER A 32 1.40 -9.51 4.81
N VAL A 33 2.58 -9.74 5.41
CA VAL A 33 3.83 -9.92 4.67
C VAL A 33 3.74 -11.10 3.68
N SER A 34 3.05 -12.18 4.05
CA SER A 34 2.83 -13.32 3.16
C SER A 34 1.98 -12.95 1.94
N GLU A 35 0.92 -12.16 2.12
CA GLU A 35 0.08 -11.71 0.99
C GLU A 35 0.86 -10.81 0.04
N VAL A 36 1.71 -9.91 0.57
CA VAL A 36 2.59 -9.07 -0.27
C VAL A 36 3.56 -9.94 -1.06
N MET A 37 4.18 -10.94 -0.42
CA MET A 37 5.10 -11.86 -1.10
C MET A 37 4.40 -12.64 -2.23
N THR A 38 3.19 -13.15 -1.96
CA THR A 38 2.38 -13.85 -2.98
C THR A 38 2.06 -12.94 -4.17
N ILE A 39 1.65 -11.69 -3.92
CA ILE A 39 1.37 -10.71 -4.98
C ILE A 39 2.60 -10.47 -5.85
N VAL A 40 3.79 -10.34 -5.25
CA VAL A 40 5.06 -10.10 -5.97
C VAL A 40 5.47 -11.31 -6.81
N ILE A 41 5.37 -12.53 -6.27
CA ILE A 41 5.70 -13.76 -7.00
C ILE A 41 4.80 -13.92 -8.24
N VAL A 42 3.48 -13.80 -8.04
CA VAL A 42 2.51 -13.97 -9.13
C VAL A 42 2.66 -12.83 -10.15
N PHE A 43 2.93 -11.60 -9.70
CA PHE A 43 3.23 -10.48 -10.61
C PHE A 43 4.41 -10.82 -11.53
N HIS A 44 5.52 -11.31 -10.96
CA HIS A 44 6.71 -11.64 -11.75
C HIS A 44 6.45 -12.78 -12.75
N GLN A 45 5.59 -13.74 -12.40
CA GLN A 45 5.21 -14.83 -13.31
C GLN A 45 4.21 -14.39 -14.40
N SER A 46 3.38 -13.39 -14.10
CA SER A 46 2.31 -12.94 -14.98
C SER A 46 2.80 -12.13 -16.20
N GLY A 47 4.06 -11.68 -16.20
CA GLY A 47 4.66 -10.96 -17.34
C GLY A 47 4.10 -9.56 -17.59
N TYR A 48 3.38 -8.97 -16.62
CA TYR A 48 2.90 -7.60 -16.72
C TYR A 48 4.06 -6.61 -16.66
N ARG A 49 3.98 -5.55 -17.46
CA ARG A 49 4.99 -4.47 -17.48
C ARG A 49 4.97 -3.65 -16.19
N ASP A 50 3.78 -3.36 -15.68
CA ASP A 50 3.57 -2.46 -14.55
C ASP A 50 2.76 -3.12 -13.45
N LEU A 51 3.26 -3.02 -12.22
CA LEU A 51 2.58 -3.53 -11.04
C LEU A 51 1.21 -2.88 -10.83
N LYS A 52 1.07 -1.60 -11.22
CA LYS A 52 -0.21 -0.88 -11.16
C LYS A 52 -1.28 -1.53 -12.04
N THR A 53 -0.93 -1.91 -13.27
CA THR A 53 -1.85 -2.56 -14.21
C THR A 53 -2.23 -3.94 -13.69
N TYR A 54 -1.24 -4.73 -13.24
CA TYR A 54 -1.50 -6.02 -12.61
C TYR A 54 -2.42 -5.91 -11.38
N TYR A 55 -2.18 -4.92 -10.51
CA TYR A 55 -2.96 -4.72 -9.30
C TYR A 55 -4.42 -4.40 -9.61
N ILE A 56 -4.69 -3.55 -10.61
CA ILE A 56 -6.07 -3.19 -11.00
C ILE A 56 -6.79 -4.39 -11.63
N HIS A 57 -6.13 -5.11 -12.54
CA HIS A 57 -6.78 -6.18 -13.30
C HIS A 57 -6.91 -7.49 -12.53
N PHE A 58 -5.98 -7.81 -11.64
CA PHE A 58 -5.92 -9.10 -10.96
C PHE A 58 -6.21 -8.94 -9.46
N VAL A 59 -5.41 -8.15 -8.74
CA VAL A 59 -5.53 -8.07 -7.27
C VAL A 59 -6.85 -7.41 -6.85
N CYS A 60 -7.28 -6.34 -7.50
CA CYS A 60 -8.54 -5.66 -7.18
C CYS A 60 -9.77 -6.56 -7.47
N HIS A 61 -9.69 -7.44 -8.46
CA HIS A 61 -10.80 -8.35 -8.78
C HIS A 61 -10.87 -9.53 -7.79
N TYR A 62 -9.72 -10.12 -7.43
CA TYR A 62 -9.68 -11.33 -6.60
C TYR A 62 -9.66 -11.05 -5.09
N PHE A 63 -9.05 -9.96 -4.63
CA PHE A 63 -8.82 -9.68 -3.21
C PHE A 63 -9.96 -8.94 -2.52
N THR A 64 -10.81 -8.22 -3.28
CA THR A 64 -11.95 -7.47 -2.73
C THR A 64 -13.12 -8.37 -2.30
N ILE A 65 -13.15 -9.63 -2.77
CA ILE A 65 -14.26 -10.58 -2.53
C ILE A 65 -14.10 -11.35 -1.20
N ARG A 66 -12.92 -11.32 -0.57
CA ARG A 66 -12.56 -12.20 0.57
C ARG A 66 -12.47 -11.51 1.94
N GLN A 67 -12.84 -10.23 2.05
CA GLN A 67 -12.73 -9.42 3.28
C GLN A 67 -14.11 -9.00 3.84
N SER A 68 -15.11 -9.89 3.84
CA SER A 68 -16.40 -9.73 4.56
C SER A 68 -16.55 -10.81 5.62
#